data_AF-A0A162IQ03-F1
#
_entry.id   AF-A0A162IQ03-F1
#
_cell.length_a   1.000
_cell.length_b   1.000
_cell.length_c   1.000
_cell.angle_alpha   90.00
_cell.angle_beta   90.00
_cell.angle_gamma   90.00
#
_symmetry.space_group_name_H-M   'P 1'
#
loop_
_entity.id
_entity.type
_entity.pdbx_description
1 polymer ?
#
loop_
_entity_poly.entity_id
_entity_poly.type
_entity_poly.pdbx_seq_one_letter_code
_entity_poly.pdbx_strand_id
1 'polypeptide(L)'
;MGREVEMEEARADVSEIIQIPKEWSPERSRRRSQGHREFSLNVFVGLLPAHWEYDAPPAVYPRQESEEYKKAVSDHLASMVQQSALTQQQAEKFQSYVNIGVWTGPPPWLKEPASWELLLSNMHAWTKPSSVPRSHDRPRRRQEHYLKQSFLDDNIMQGPPGYTKANLKTPRLRRCPFNVSSIDWNRSVPLAWGFDGFVWKVWFKEDGPYALKMTWDATLPADTDFGFGYWAFQRECQTAAILQMIQESVRQAVAEGSVILVGSNPRTRQDALSNLCQFSVGRHVKSLRPNLPGLTAVSSIPRIVQCYGWLEFDVRTMNHIPENNWPGCRLVDERKQFTRQIYDDTAYTGIVYEYIEDDYNDPVVVEEMVRLLWLAGFSRAGSTQAKHWRSSILVDHCSIVYPRGFGWTGSQYRVGSAQSIFGQ
;
A
#
# COMPACT_ATOMS: atom_id res chain seq x y z
N MET A 1 -5.90 36.16 61.95
CA MET A 1 -4.66 36.00 62.74
C MET A 1 -3.99 34.75 62.18
N GLY A 2 -3.15 34.85 61.13
CA GLY A 2 -1.71 35.21 61.17
C GLY A 2 -0.91 33.98 61.64
N ARG A 3 0.12 33.42 61.00
CA ARG A 3 1.11 33.72 59.93
C ARG A 3 1.54 32.33 59.36
N GLU A 4 1.83 32.06 58.08
CA GLU A 4 3.00 32.39 57.24
C GLU A 4 4.41 32.16 57.84
N VAL A 5 5.33 31.73 56.95
CA VAL A 5 6.80 31.50 57.08
C VAL A 5 7.16 30.04 57.50
N GLU A 6 7.98 29.25 56.78
CA GLU A 6 9.26 29.53 56.11
C GLU A 6 9.64 28.47 55.04
N MET A 7 10.39 28.92 54.03
CA MET A 7 11.02 28.19 52.92
C MET A 7 12.51 28.63 52.89
N GLU A 8 13.41 27.83 52.27
CA GLU A 8 14.89 27.94 52.21
C GLU A 8 15.62 27.32 53.43
N GLU A 9 16.72 26.58 53.34
CA GLU A 9 17.80 26.46 52.35
C GLU A 9 18.65 25.21 52.74
N ALA A 10 19.29 24.52 51.77
CA ALA A 10 20.68 24.03 51.85
C ALA A 10 21.01 23.01 50.75
N ARG A 11 21.81 23.48 49.78
CA ARG A 11 22.63 22.66 48.87
C ARG A 11 23.92 22.24 49.59
N ALA A 12 24.29 20.96 49.48
CA ALA A 12 25.67 20.47 49.54
C ALA A 12 25.66 19.08 48.83
N ASP A 13 26.28 18.92 47.68
CA ASP A 13 27.72 18.64 47.48
C ASP A 13 27.95 17.12 47.34
N VAL A 14 27.97 16.64 46.09
CA VAL A 14 28.68 15.41 45.70
C VAL A 14 29.18 15.60 44.27
N SER A 15 30.28 16.32 44.14
CA SER A 15 31.20 16.18 43.01
C SER A 15 32.39 15.34 43.46
N GLU A 16 32.58 14.14 42.93
CA GLU A 16 33.90 13.59 42.58
C GLU A 16 33.80 12.21 41.92
N ILE A 17 34.83 11.86 41.14
CA ILE A 17 35.11 10.58 40.47
C ILE A 17 34.60 10.48 39.01
N ILE A 18 35.37 11.08 38.07
CA ILE A 18 36.20 10.36 37.07
C ILE A 18 36.90 11.41 36.20
N GLN A 19 38.24 11.41 36.27
CA GLN A 19 39.10 12.19 35.39
C GLN A 19 39.05 11.63 33.96
N ILE A 20 38.83 12.49 32.97
CA ILE A 20 39.00 12.17 31.54
C ILE A 20 40.12 13.08 31.01
N PRO A 21 41.20 12.54 30.42
CA PRO A 21 42.22 13.35 29.78
C PRO A 21 41.67 14.06 28.54
N LYS A 22 42.00 15.35 28.44
CA LYS A 22 41.94 16.14 27.21
C LYS A 22 42.96 15.61 26.22
N GLU A 23 42.51 15.23 25.03
CA GLU A 23 43.13 15.51 23.72
C GLU A 23 42.50 14.58 22.68
N TRP A 24 41.60 15.11 21.83
CA TRP A 24 41.54 14.71 20.42
C TRP A 24 40.58 15.60 19.61
N SER A 25 41.13 16.19 18.55
CA SER A 25 40.46 16.90 17.47
C SER A 25 39.89 15.89 16.45
N PRO A 26 38.71 16.08 15.84
CA PRO A 26 38.30 15.26 14.72
C PRO A 26 38.38 16.04 13.40
N GLU A 27 39.42 15.70 12.64
CA GLU A 27 39.45 15.83 11.20
C GLU A 27 38.72 14.62 10.57
N ARG A 28 37.89 14.89 9.57
CA ARG A 28 37.05 13.91 8.86
C ARG A 28 37.89 12.79 8.24
N SER A 29 37.43 11.53 8.35
CA SER A 29 37.29 10.56 7.23
C SER A 29 36.92 9.12 7.66
N ARG A 30 35.82 8.61 7.10
CA ARG A 30 35.53 7.22 6.63
C ARG A 30 36.22 6.03 7.32
N ARG A 31 35.43 5.12 7.93
CA ARG A 31 35.16 3.73 7.47
C ARG A 31 34.37 2.91 8.51
N ARG A 32 33.29 2.28 8.01
CA ARG A 32 32.80 0.90 8.25
C ARG A 32 32.32 0.46 9.65
N SER A 33 31.06 0.00 9.63
CA SER A 33 30.55 -1.30 10.09
C SER A 33 31.12 -1.97 11.35
N GLN A 34 30.16 -2.52 12.10
CA GLN A 34 30.23 -3.47 13.22
C GLN A 34 30.22 -2.87 14.62
N GLY A 35 29.15 -3.22 15.33
CA GLY A 35 29.19 -3.43 16.77
C GLY A 35 28.23 -2.55 17.54
N HIS A 36 27.01 -3.05 17.79
CA HIS A 36 26.28 -2.82 19.05
C HIS A 36 25.31 -4.00 19.20
N ARG A 37 25.71 -5.02 19.98
CA ARG A 37 25.40 -5.20 21.41
C ARG A 37 23.90 -5.33 21.66
N GLU A 38 23.47 -6.59 21.60
CA GLU A 38 22.26 -7.12 22.20
C GLU A 38 22.17 -6.73 23.68
N PHE A 39 21.01 -6.19 24.06
CA PHE A 39 20.48 -6.31 25.41
C PHE A 39 19.16 -7.07 25.28
N SER A 40 19.18 -8.37 25.53
CA SER A 40 17.98 -9.18 25.74
C SER A 40 17.98 -9.65 27.20
N LEU A 41 16.96 -9.20 27.94
CA LEU A 41 16.70 -9.62 29.30
C LEU A 41 15.54 -10.64 29.28
N ASN A 42 15.84 -11.85 29.73
CA ASN A 42 15.01 -12.89 30.36
C ASN A 42 13.60 -13.15 29.79
N VAL A 43 13.39 -14.29 29.12
CA VAL A 43 13.06 -15.60 29.72
C VAL A 43 11.86 -15.53 30.68
N PHE A 44 10.68 -15.81 30.12
CA PHE A 44 9.61 -16.50 30.83
C PHE A 44 9.11 -17.64 29.94
N VAL A 45 9.43 -18.87 30.36
CA VAL A 45 8.90 -20.11 29.82
C VAL A 45 7.61 -20.42 30.58
N GLY A 46 6.48 -20.38 29.88
CA GLY A 46 5.18 -20.80 30.37
C GLY A 46 4.61 -21.87 29.45
N LEU A 47 4.40 -23.06 30.01
CA LEU A 47 3.97 -24.30 29.38
C LEU A 47 2.50 -24.30 28.88
N LEU A 48 2.25 -25.21 27.93
CA LEU A 48 0.98 -25.86 27.49
C LEU A 48 0.26 -25.28 26.23
N PRO A 49 -0.47 -26.12 25.47
CA PRO A 49 -0.07 -27.39 24.86
C PRO A 49 -0.38 -27.43 23.34
N ALA A 50 0.06 -28.52 22.71
CA ALA A 50 -0.31 -28.95 21.38
C ALA A 50 -1.85 -29.12 21.22
N HIS A 51 -2.28 -29.49 20.00
CA HIS A 51 -3.65 -29.86 19.59
C HIS A 51 -4.55 -28.71 19.10
N TRP A 52 -4.41 -28.38 17.81
CA TRP A 52 -5.56 -28.00 16.97
C TRP A 52 -5.34 -28.62 15.58
N GLU A 53 -6.03 -29.73 15.33
CA GLU A 53 -6.20 -30.28 13.99
C GLU A 53 -7.17 -29.36 13.22
N TYR A 54 -6.74 -28.89 12.04
CA TYR A 54 -7.64 -28.25 11.08
C TYR A 54 -8.09 -29.28 10.06
N ASP A 55 -9.22 -29.92 10.33
CA ASP A 55 -9.99 -30.70 9.35
C ASP A 55 -10.90 -29.77 8.51
N ALA A 56 -10.28 -28.91 7.71
CA ALA A 56 -10.98 -28.20 6.64
C ALA A 56 -10.08 -28.10 5.41
N PRO A 57 -10.44 -28.72 4.26
CA PRO A 57 -9.67 -28.53 3.04
C PRO A 57 -9.73 -27.06 2.62
N PRO A 58 -8.61 -26.47 2.13
CA PRO A 58 -8.62 -25.10 1.64
C PRO A 58 -9.65 -24.96 0.52
N ALA A 59 -10.43 -23.87 0.55
CA ALA A 59 -11.42 -23.57 -0.48
C ALA A 59 -10.74 -23.49 -1.85
N VAL A 60 -11.09 -24.44 -2.75
CA VAL A 60 -10.53 -24.52 -4.09
C VAL A 60 -11.44 -23.83 -5.09
N TYR A 61 -10.89 -22.89 -5.85
CA TYR A 61 -11.57 -22.27 -6.97
C TYR A 61 -11.16 -22.98 -8.27
N PRO A 62 -12.09 -23.51 -9.08
CA PRO A 62 -11.74 -24.20 -10.31
C PRO A 62 -11.17 -23.22 -11.35
N ARG A 63 -9.93 -23.44 -11.77
CA ARG A 63 -9.39 -22.86 -13.02
C ARG A 63 -9.99 -23.62 -14.20
N GLN A 64 -10.59 -22.92 -15.15
CA GLN A 64 -10.92 -23.51 -16.46
C GLN A 64 -9.63 -23.67 -17.27
N GLU A 65 -9.11 -24.90 -17.32
CA GLU A 65 -8.02 -25.27 -18.23
C GLU A 65 -8.57 -25.66 -19.60
N SER A 66 -7.82 -25.39 -20.67
CA SER A 66 -8.25 -25.74 -22.03
C SER A 66 -8.34 -27.26 -22.22
N GLU A 67 -9.26 -27.71 -23.06
CA GLU A 67 -9.41 -29.15 -23.37
C GLU A 67 -8.14 -29.74 -24.01
N GLU A 68 -7.38 -28.93 -24.74
CA GLU A 68 -6.06 -29.29 -25.28
C GLU A 68 -5.05 -29.61 -24.17
N TYR A 69 -5.05 -28.84 -23.08
CA TYR A 69 -4.17 -29.08 -21.94
C TYR A 69 -4.56 -30.37 -21.20
N LYS A 70 -5.86 -30.57 -20.94
CA LYS A 70 -6.36 -31.78 -20.28
C LYS A 70 -6.01 -33.04 -21.07
N LYS A 71 -6.14 -32.98 -22.40
CA LYS A 71 -5.76 -34.08 -23.29
C LYS A 71 -4.26 -34.36 -23.24
N ALA A 72 -3.42 -33.33 -23.29
CA ALA A 72 -1.97 -33.50 -23.23
C ALA A 72 -1.51 -34.13 -21.91
N VAL A 73 -2.13 -33.73 -20.79
CA VAL A 73 -1.86 -34.35 -19.48
C VAL A 73 -2.31 -35.82 -19.48
N SER A 74 -3.49 -36.13 -20.01
CA SER A 74 -4.00 -37.50 -20.12
C SER A 74 -3.07 -38.39 -20.95
N ASP A 75 -2.60 -37.91 -22.09
CA ASP A 75 -1.69 -38.66 -22.98
C ASP A 75 -0.33 -38.91 -22.28
N HIS A 76 0.17 -37.94 -21.52
CA HIS A 76 1.42 -38.08 -20.77
C HIS A 76 1.29 -39.08 -19.61
N LEU A 77 0.19 -39.02 -18.85
CA LEU A 77 -0.08 -39.98 -17.78
C LEU A 77 -0.20 -41.41 -18.32
N ALA A 78 -0.84 -41.60 -19.48
CA ALA A 78 -0.89 -42.90 -20.15
C ALA A 78 0.51 -43.41 -20.52
N SER A 79 1.39 -42.53 -21.02
CA SER A 79 2.79 -42.88 -21.31
C SER A 79 3.57 -43.28 -20.06
N MET A 80 3.35 -42.60 -18.94
CA MET A 80 3.99 -42.94 -17.66
C MET A 80 3.52 -44.29 -17.11
N VAL A 81 2.24 -44.64 -17.31
CA VAL A 81 1.71 -45.97 -16.95
C VAL A 81 2.35 -47.05 -17.81
N GLN A 82 2.51 -46.82 -19.12
CA GLN A 82 3.19 -47.76 -20.01
C GLN A 82 4.67 -47.99 -19.63
N GLN A 83 5.34 -46.95 -19.14
CA GLN A 83 6.72 -47.02 -18.64
C GLN A 83 6.83 -47.58 -17.22
N SER A 84 5.70 -48.02 -16.62
CA SER A 84 5.63 -48.47 -15.22
C SER A 84 6.07 -47.44 -14.18
N ALA A 85 6.11 -46.15 -14.55
CA ALA A 85 6.45 -45.04 -13.66
C ALA A 85 5.27 -44.63 -12.76
N LEU A 86 4.04 -44.96 -13.17
CA LEU A 86 2.81 -44.80 -12.38
C LEU A 86 1.93 -46.04 -12.55
N THR A 87 1.12 -46.35 -11.53
CA THR A 87 0.01 -47.29 -11.71
C THR A 87 -1.16 -46.58 -12.39
N GLN A 88 -2.03 -47.36 -13.05
CA GLN A 88 -3.27 -46.85 -13.66
C GLN A 88 -4.12 -46.05 -12.66
N GLN A 89 -4.22 -46.54 -11.41
CA GLN A 89 -4.96 -45.88 -10.34
C GLN A 89 -4.34 -44.53 -9.94
N GLN A 90 -3.01 -44.40 -9.96
CA GLN A 90 -2.33 -43.13 -9.69
C GLN A 90 -2.54 -42.12 -10.81
N ALA A 91 -2.49 -42.56 -12.07
CA ALA A 91 -2.76 -41.73 -13.23
C ALA A 91 -4.19 -41.18 -13.23
N GLU A 92 -5.20 -42.03 -12.96
CA GLU A 92 -6.60 -41.61 -12.87
C GLU A 92 -6.84 -40.60 -11.75
N LYS A 93 -6.24 -40.83 -10.58
CA LYS A 93 -6.29 -39.89 -9.45
C LYS A 93 -5.64 -38.56 -9.82
N PHE A 94 -4.51 -38.56 -10.52
CA PHE A 94 -3.87 -37.32 -11.00
C PHE A 94 -4.75 -36.57 -12.02
N GLN A 95 -5.30 -37.28 -13.00
CA GLN A 95 -6.21 -36.70 -14.00
C GLN A 95 -7.45 -36.08 -13.34
N SER A 96 -7.95 -36.67 -12.26
CA SER A 96 -9.07 -36.10 -11.51
C SER A 96 -8.75 -34.75 -10.89
N TYR A 97 -7.54 -34.53 -10.36
CA TYR A 97 -7.11 -33.26 -9.77
C TYR A 97 -7.00 -32.15 -10.83
N VAL A 98 -6.50 -32.50 -12.01
CA VAL A 98 -6.39 -31.62 -13.18
C VAL A 98 -7.79 -31.20 -13.64
N ASN A 99 -8.72 -32.15 -13.75
CA ASN A 99 -10.09 -31.88 -14.20
C ASN A 99 -10.87 -30.95 -13.26
N ILE A 100 -10.57 -30.95 -11.96
CA ILE A 100 -11.22 -30.10 -10.95
C ILE A 100 -10.44 -28.80 -10.65
N GLY A 101 -9.29 -28.59 -11.29
CA GLY A 101 -8.46 -27.39 -11.12
C GLY A 101 -7.85 -27.24 -9.73
N VAL A 102 -7.71 -28.34 -8.98
CA VAL A 102 -7.12 -28.39 -7.63
C VAL A 102 -5.68 -28.86 -7.76
N TRP A 103 -4.73 -27.96 -8.02
CA TRP A 103 -3.33 -28.39 -8.08
C TRP A 103 -2.34 -27.31 -7.64
N THR A 104 -1.66 -27.54 -6.52
CA THR A 104 -0.65 -26.61 -5.94
C THR A 104 0.61 -27.31 -5.42
N GLY A 105 0.85 -28.59 -5.73
CA GLY A 105 2.05 -29.30 -5.28
C GLY A 105 2.07 -30.81 -5.58
N PRO A 106 3.21 -31.49 -5.34
CA PRO A 106 3.33 -32.94 -5.56
C PRO A 106 2.32 -33.71 -4.67
N PRO A 107 1.65 -34.73 -5.20
CA PRO A 107 0.73 -35.54 -4.40
C PRO A 107 1.48 -36.25 -3.26
N PRO A 108 0.91 -36.35 -2.04
CA PRO A 108 1.58 -36.97 -0.88
C PRO A 108 2.00 -38.43 -1.06
N TRP A 109 1.42 -39.11 -2.07
CA TRP A 109 1.69 -40.51 -2.39
C TRP A 109 2.82 -40.71 -3.41
N LEU A 110 3.34 -39.63 -4.00
CA LEU A 110 4.48 -39.67 -4.90
C LEU A 110 5.77 -39.62 -4.05
N LYS A 111 6.33 -40.80 -3.77
CA LYS A 111 7.40 -40.96 -2.75
C LYS A 111 8.79 -40.50 -3.22
N GLU A 112 9.00 -40.28 -4.52
CA GLU A 112 10.30 -39.92 -5.08
C GLU A 112 10.29 -38.50 -5.70
N PRO A 113 11.05 -37.55 -5.15
CA PRO A 113 11.20 -36.20 -5.70
C PRO A 113 11.76 -36.19 -7.13
N ALA A 114 12.57 -37.19 -7.51
CA ALA A 114 13.17 -37.30 -8.84
C ALA A 114 12.13 -37.58 -9.94
N SER A 115 11.11 -38.40 -9.65
CA SER A 115 9.99 -38.62 -10.57
C SER A 115 9.15 -37.37 -10.75
N TRP A 116 9.07 -36.53 -9.72
CA TRP A 116 8.36 -35.26 -9.73
C TRP A 116 9.07 -34.18 -10.57
N GLU A 117 10.38 -34.03 -10.39
CA GLU A 117 11.18 -33.11 -11.20
C GLU A 117 11.23 -33.53 -12.68
N LEU A 118 11.26 -34.83 -12.97
CA LEU A 118 11.19 -35.35 -14.33
C LEU A 118 9.82 -35.08 -14.99
N LEU A 119 8.73 -35.17 -14.22
CA LEU A 119 7.37 -34.83 -14.65
C LEU A 119 7.28 -33.33 -15.00
N LEU A 120 7.80 -32.47 -14.11
CA LEU A 120 7.83 -31.02 -14.33
C LEU A 120 8.72 -30.64 -15.52
N SER A 121 9.89 -31.26 -15.66
CA SER A 121 10.82 -30.95 -16.75
C SER A 121 10.25 -31.35 -18.12
N ASN A 122 9.57 -32.51 -18.20
CA ASN A 122 8.87 -32.94 -19.40
C ASN A 122 7.67 -32.03 -19.71
N MET A 123 6.85 -31.65 -18.72
CA MET A 123 5.77 -30.68 -18.92
C MET A 123 6.28 -29.31 -19.39
N HIS A 124 7.45 -28.86 -18.90
CA HIS A 124 8.08 -27.64 -19.37
C HIS A 124 8.66 -27.77 -20.79
N ALA A 125 9.17 -28.93 -21.19
CA ALA A 125 9.72 -29.18 -22.52
C ALA A 125 8.65 -29.10 -23.64
N TRP A 126 7.40 -29.47 -23.36
CA TRP A 126 6.27 -29.35 -24.29
C TRP A 126 5.76 -27.90 -24.47
N THR A 127 6.33 -26.91 -23.76
CA THR A 127 5.89 -25.50 -23.77
C THR A 127 6.85 -24.52 -24.45
N LYS A 128 7.55 -24.93 -25.52
CA LYS A 128 8.26 -23.99 -26.44
C LYS A 128 7.48 -23.78 -27.76
N PRO A 129 7.55 -22.58 -28.36
CA PRO A 129 6.39 -21.69 -28.35
C PRO A 129 5.66 -21.62 -29.71
N SER A 130 4.33 -21.74 -29.68
CA SER A 130 3.49 -21.04 -30.65
C SER A 130 3.50 -19.55 -30.32
N SER A 131 3.38 -18.70 -31.34
CA SER A 131 3.45 -17.22 -31.30
C SER A 131 2.35 -16.52 -30.49
N VAL A 132 1.68 -17.24 -29.58
CA VAL A 132 0.64 -16.72 -28.70
C VAL A 132 1.31 -16.20 -27.42
N PRO A 133 1.18 -14.90 -27.07
CA PRO A 133 1.73 -14.37 -25.81
C PRO A 133 1.22 -15.19 -24.62
N ARG A 134 2.14 -15.63 -23.76
CA ARG A 134 1.78 -16.43 -22.57
C ARG A 134 0.84 -15.62 -21.68
N SER A 135 -0.06 -16.28 -20.95
CA SER A 135 -0.98 -15.63 -20.01
C SER A 135 -0.27 -14.75 -18.96
N HIS A 136 1.00 -15.04 -18.66
CA HIS A 136 1.88 -14.25 -17.79
C HIS A 136 2.41 -12.94 -18.44
N ASP A 137 2.36 -12.78 -19.77
CA ASP A 137 2.79 -11.55 -20.44
C ASP A 137 1.76 -10.42 -20.28
N ARG A 138 0.47 -10.76 -20.10
CA ARG A 138 -0.60 -9.75 -19.99
C ARG A 138 -0.51 -8.92 -18.69
N PRO A 139 -0.28 -9.51 -17.49
CA PRO A 139 -0.02 -8.76 -16.28
C PRO A 139 1.19 -7.83 -16.39
N ARG A 140 2.31 -8.33 -16.93
CA ARG A 140 3.56 -7.57 -17.08
C ARG A 140 3.40 -6.38 -18.02
N ARG A 141 2.77 -6.55 -19.19
CA ARG A 141 2.50 -5.42 -20.11
C ARG A 141 1.57 -4.37 -19.51
N ARG A 142 0.56 -4.77 -18.74
CA ARG A 142 -0.33 -3.84 -18.05
C ARG A 142 0.41 -3.06 -16.97
N GLN A 143 1.29 -3.73 -16.25
CA GLN A 143 2.17 -3.12 -15.25
C GLN A 143 3.09 -2.09 -15.90
N GLU A 144 3.86 -2.49 -16.93
CA GLU A 144 4.77 -1.59 -17.65
C GLU A 144 4.04 -0.38 -18.24
N HIS A 145 2.84 -0.57 -18.79
CA HIS A 145 2.04 0.53 -19.29
C HIS A 145 1.63 1.50 -18.17
N TYR A 146 1.20 0.97 -17.02
CA TYR A 146 0.81 1.79 -15.87
C TYR A 146 2.01 2.58 -15.31
N LEU A 147 3.15 1.91 -15.10
CA LEU A 147 4.36 2.51 -14.55
C LEU A 147 4.93 3.64 -15.43
N LYS A 148 4.60 3.66 -16.73
CA LYS A 148 4.98 4.71 -17.68
C LYS A 148 3.99 5.89 -17.72
N GLN A 149 2.85 5.81 -17.03
CA GLN A 149 1.88 6.90 -17.02
C GLN A 149 2.41 8.09 -16.23
N SER A 150 2.34 9.28 -16.81
CA SER A 150 2.60 10.53 -16.07
C SER A 150 1.59 10.65 -14.92
N PHE A 151 2.11 10.92 -13.71
CA PHE A 151 1.33 11.05 -12.47
C PHE A 151 1.74 12.27 -11.62
N LEU A 152 2.74 13.02 -12.07
CA LEU A 152 3.15 14.29 -11.48
C LEU A 152 2.75 15.42 -12.43
N ASP A 153 2.36 16.53 -11.83
CA ASP A 153 2.10 17.80 -12.48
C ASP A 153 2.99 18.85 -11.82
N ASP A 154 3.85 19.50 -12.61
CA ASP A 154 4.81 20.50 -12.13
C ASP A 154 4.16 21.84 -11.75
N ASN A 155 2.88 22.03 -12.08
CA ASN A 155 2.14 23.19 -11.61
C ASN A 155 2.02 23.16 -10.09
N ILE A 156 2.25 24.30 -9.45
CA ILE A 156 2.08 24.47 -8.01
C ILE A 156 0.61 24.20 -7.64
N MET A 157 0.40 23.52 -6.52
CA MET A 157 -0.92 23.21 -5.98
C MET A 157 -1.57 24.46 -5.38
N GLN A 158 -2.03 25.37 -6.25
CA GLN A 158 -2.83 26.54 -5.89
C GLN A 158 -4.25 26.42 -6.47
N GLY A 159 -5.25 26.69 -5.63
CA GLY A 159 -6.65 26.59 -6.02
C GLY A 159 -7.14 25.14 -6.24
N PRO A 160 -8.41 24.97 -6.64
CA PRO A 160 -9.02 23.65 -6.80
C PRO A 160 -8.44 22.88 -8.00
N PRO A 161 -8.44 21.53 -7.98
CA PRO A 161 -8.07 20.73 -9.13
C PRO A 161 -9.14 20.78 -10.23
N GLY A 162 -8.74 20.68 -11.49
CA GLY A 162 -9.68 20.40 -12.57
C GLY A 162 -10.16 18.95 -12.52
N TYR A 163 -11.46 18.71 -12.57
CA TYR A 163 -12.07 17.38 -12.49
C TYR A 163 -12.69 16.96 -13.83
N THR A 164 -11.97 17.15 -14.95
CA THR A 164 -12.44 16.67 -16.26
C THR A 164 -12.32 15.15 -16.36
N LYS A 165 -13.05 14.52 -17.29
CA LYS A 165 -12.91 13.08 -17.57
C LYS A 165 -11.48 12.70 -17.96
N ALA A 166 -10.75 13.59 -18.64
CA ALA A 166 -9.36 13.38 -18.98
C ALA A 166 -8.47 13.34 -17.71
N ASN A 167 -8.66 14.30 -16.80
CA ASN A 167 -7.91 14.35 -15.54
C ASN A 167 -8.20 13.12 -14.66
N LEU A 168 -9.44 12.67 -14.56
CA LEU A 168 -9.79 11.42 -13.85
C LEU A 168 -9.20 10.16 -14.51
N LYS A 169 -8.96 10.19 -15.83
CA LYS A 169 -8.35 9.06 -16.56
C LYS A 169 -6.85 8.97 -16.32
N THR A 170 -6.18 10.11 -16.25
CA THR A 170 -4.73 10.26 -16.03
C THR A 170 -4.49 11.26 -14.90
N PRO A 171 -4.78 10.87 -13.65
CA PRO A 171 -4.65 11.75 -12.50
C PRO A 171 -3.18 12.10 -12.28
N ARG A 172 -2.90 13.39 -12.07
CA ARG A 172 -1.57 13.89 -11.78
C ARG A 172 -1.61 14.78 -10.55
N LEU A 173 -0.73 14.51 -9.60
CA LEU A 173 -0.64 15.32 -8.39
C LEU A 173 0.18 16.58 -8.68
N ARG A 174 -0.32 17.74 -8.25
CA ARG A 174 0.38 19.02 -8.38
C ARG A 174 1.51 19.16 -7.36
N ARG A 175 2.49 19.99 -7.68
CA ARG A 175 3.67 20.23 -6.84
C ARG A 175 3.32 21.01 -5.58
N CYS A 176 3.93 20.65 -4.47
CA CYS A 176 3.76 21.31 -3.19
C CYS A 176 4.25 22.77 -3.25
N PRO A 177 3.48 23.73 -2.71
CA PRO A 177 3.92 25.13 -2.66
C PRO A 177 5.01 25.37 -1.61
N PHE A 178 5.22 24.43 -0.69
CA PHE A 178 6.21 24.59 0.38
C PHE A 178 7.63 24.35 -0.12
N ASN A 179 8.57 25.08 0.47
CA ASN A 179 9.99 24.93 0.17
C ASN A 179 10.59 23.83 1.07
N VAL A 180 11.07 22.75 0.48
CA VAL A 180 11.68 21.63 1.22
C VAL A 180 12.89 22.06 2.08
N SER A 181 13.66 23.05 1.61
CA SER A 181 14.81 23.60 2.36
C SER A 181 14.41 24.40 3.60
N SER A 182 13.12 24.71 3.76
CA SER A 182 12.61 25.39 4.94
C SER A 182 12.06 24.44 6.01
N ILE A 183 12.24 23.12 5.86
CA ILE A 183 11.87 22.17 6.89
C ILE A 183 12.77 22.37 8.11
N ASP A 184 12.17 22.57 9.28
CA ASP A 184 12.89 22.54 10.55
C ASP A 184 13.04 21.09 11.02
N TRP A 185 14.15 20.46 10.62
CA TRP A 185 14.44 19.08 10.99
C TRP A 185 14.80 18.88 12.47
N ASN A 186 15.15 19.93 13.20
CA ASN A 186 15.41 19.84 14.65
C ASN A 186 14.10 19.73 15.44
N ARG A 187 13.04 20.38 14.94
CA ARG A 187 11.69 20.28 15.51
C ARG A 187 10.91 19.07 14.98
N SER A 188 11.25 18.59 13.79
CA SER A 188 10.58 17.45 13.16
C SER A 188 10.79 16.15 13.94
N VAL A 189 9.84 15.22 13.85
CA VAL A 189 9.93 13.90 14.51
C VAL A 189 9.41 12.78 13.60
N PRO A 190 10.02 11.59 13.61
CA PRO A 190 9.45 10.40 12.99
C PRO A 190 8.06 10.09 13.53
N LEU A 191 7.12 9.77 12.65
CA LEU A 191 5.76 9.36 13.02
C LEU A 191 5.52 7.88 12.77
N ALA A 192 5.88 7.41 11.58
CA ALA A 192 5.61 6.04 11.16
C ALA A 192 6.57 5.62 10.04
N TRP A 193 6.68 4.32 9.84
CA TRP A 193 7.21 3.74 8.63
C TRP A 193 6.31 2.62 8.16
N GLY A 194 6.54 2.13 6.96
CA GLY A 194 5.84 0.97 6.42
C GLY A 194 6.55 0.42 5.20
N PHE A 195 5.87 -0.50 4.53
CA PHE A 195 6.35 -1.08 3.29
C PHE A 195 6.59 -0.04 2.19
N ASP A 196 5.74 0.98 2.12
CA ASP A 196 5.72 1.98 1.05
C ASP A 196 6.63 3.19 1.32
N GLY A 197 6.86 3.53 2.59
CA GLY A 197 7.60 4.75 2.92
C GLY A 197 7.83 5.01 4.39
N PHE A 198 8.33 6.21 4.66
CA PHE A 198 8.60 6.77 5.98
C PHE A 198 7.85 8.10 6.12
N VAL A 199 7.34 8.37 7.32
CA VAL A 199 6.52 9.54 7.61
C VAL A 199 7.10 10.32 8.78
N TRP A 200 7.23 11.64 8.61
CA TRP A 200 7.59 12.58 9.69
C TRP A 200 6.46 13.56 9.98
N LYS A 201 6.42 14.06 11.21
CA LYS A 201 5.77 15.32 11.59
C LYS A 201 6.80 16.41 11.33
N VAL A 202 6.47 17.37 10.47
CA VAL A 202 7.40 18.42 10.03
C VAL A 202 6.80 19.82 10.17
N TRP A 203 7.68 20.81 10.23
CA TRP A 203 7.35 22.23 10.21
C TRP A 203 8.12 22.91 9.08
N PHE A 204 7.45 23.77 8.32
CA PHE A 204 8.09 24.61 7.32
C PHE A 204 8.28 26.01 7.94
N LYS A 205 9.48 26.24 8.50
CA LYS A 205 9.75 27.38 9.41
C LYS A 205 8.82 27.31 10.63
N GLU A 206 8.05 28.37 10.87
CA GLU A 206 7.06 28.45 11.94
C GLU A 206 5.71 27.81 11.59
N ASP A 207 5.48 27.46 10.31
CA ASP A 207 4.20 26.91 9.84
C ASP A 207 4.15 25.38 9.99
N GLY A 208 3.04 24.86 10.51
CA GLY A 208 2.84 23.43 10.79
C GLY A 208 2.15 23.14 12.12
N PRO A 209 2.00 21.85 12.50
CA PRO A 209 2.64 20.68 11.90
C PRO A 209 2.01 20.18 10.59
N TYR A 210 2.82 19.47 9.79
CA TYR A 210 2.41 18.70 8.62
C TYR A 210 2.90 17.25 8.71
N ALA A 211 2.27 16.36 7.96
CA ALA A 211 2.76 15.00 7.75
C ALA A 211 3.50 14.92 6.41
N LEU A 212 4.76 14.52 6.44
CA LEU A 212 5.58 14.35 5.24
C LEU A 212 5.85 12.87 5.02
N LYS A 213 5.23 12.29 3.98
CA LYS A 213 5.44 10.89 3.59
C LYS A 213 6.44 10.83 2.44
N MET A 214 7.60 10.25 2.67
CA MET A 214 8.58 9.93 1.64
C MET A 214 8.48 8.44 1.31
N THR A 215 8.61 8.09 0.04
CA THR A 215 8.63 6.69 -0.39
C THR A 215 10.04 6.15 -0.52
N TRP A 216 10.24 4.86 -0.23
CA TRP A 216 11.56 4.22 -0.29
C TRP A 216 12.16 4.13 -1.70
N ASP A 217 11.30 4.06 -2.72
CA ASP A 217 11.71 3.89 -4.12
C ASP A 217 11.87 5.28 -4.79
N ALA A 218 13.11 5.75 -4.90
CA ALA A 218 13.47 7.03 -5.52
C ALA A 218 13.18 7.09 -7.02
N THR A 219 13.41 5.96 -7.70
CA THR A 219 13.14 5.79 -9.12
C THR A 219 12.19 4.62 -9.31
N LEU A 220 11.72 4.44 -10.55
CA LEU A 220 10.95 3.27 -10.90
C LEU A 220 11.74 2.01 -10.51
N PRO A 221 11.19 1.10 -9.68
CA PRO A 221 11.91 -0.10 -9.28
C PRO A 221 12.36 -0.89 -10.51
N ALA A 222 13.69 -1.01 -10.70
CA ALA A 222 14.27 -1.72 -11.83
C ALA A 222 13.89 -3.21 -11.81
N ASP A 223 13.77 -3.76 -10.60
CA ASP A 223 13.42 -5.15 -10.36
C ASP A 223 11.96 -5.26 -9.91
N THR A 224 11.10 -5.61 -10.86
CA THR A 224 9.72 -6.03 -10.59
C THR A 224 9.61 -7.38 -9.85
N ASP A 225 10.75 -7.99 -9.54
CA ASP A 225 10.89 -9.38 -9.07
C ASP A 225 10.36 -9.61 -7.65
N PHE A 226 10.14 -8.55 -6.87
CA PHE A 226 9.57 -8.66 -5.52
C PHE A 226 8.05 -8.91 -5.50
N GLY A 227 7.42 -9.02 -6.67
CA GLY A 227 6.04 -9.52 -6.80
C GLY A 227 4.94 -8.55 -6.36
N PHE A 228 5.28 -7.34 -5.91
CA PHE A 228 4.28 -6.33 -5.49
C PHE A 228 3.73 -5.53 -6.67
N GLY A 229 4.51 -5.40 -7.74
CA GLY A 229 4.05 -4.95 -9.06
C GLY A 229 3.66 -3.47 -9.18
N TYR A 230 3.71 -2.66 -8.12
CA TYR A 230 3.38 -1.23 -8.18
C TYR A 230 4.51 -0.35 -7.65
N TRP A 231 4.53 0.91 -8.09
CA TRP A 231 5.35 1.96 -7.50
C TRP A 231 4.50 2.75 -6.49
N ALA A 232 4.87 2.72 -5.22
CA ALA A 232 4.08 3.31 -4.13
C ALA A 232 3.85 4.81 -4.34
N PHE A 233 4.89 5.54 -4.72
CA PHE A 233 4.79 6.98 -4.95
C PHE A 233 3.77 7.33 -6.05
N GLN A 234 3.82 6.61 -7.17
CA GLN A 234 2.86 6.79 -8.25
C GLN A 234 1.42 6.54 -7.77
N ARG A 235 1.19 5.43 -7.06
CA ARG A 235 -0.16 5.10 -6.56
C ARG A 235 -0.68 6.15 -5.59
N GLU A 236 0.14 6.57 -4.64
CA GLU A 236 -0.18 7.58 -3.64
C GLU A 236 -0.57 8.90 -4.32
N CYS A 237 0.27 9.39 -5.25
CA CYS A 237 0.01 10.60 -6.02
C CYS A 237 -1.30 10.55 -6.81
N GLN A 238 -1.53 9.47 -7.56
CA GLN A 238 -2.74 9.32 -8.37
C GLN A 238 -4.00 9.24 -7.50
N THR A 239 -3.92 8.54 -6.38
CA THR A 239 -5.03 8.42 -5.43
C THR A 239 -5.35 9.77 -4.79
N ALA A 240 -4.35 10.48 -4.29
CA ALA A 240 -4.52 11.82 -3.73
C ALA A 240 -5.14 12.79 -4.75
N ALA A 241 -4.66 12.80 -5.99
CA ALA A 241 -5.19 13.65 -7.04
C ALA A 241 -6.67 13.33 -7.36
N ILE A 242 -7.06 12.05 -7.39
CA ILE A 242 -8.47 11.66 -7.60
C ILE A 242 -9.34 12.09 -6.43
N LEU A 243 -8.89 11.89 -5.19
CA LEU A 243 -9.65 12.30 -4.01
C LEU A 243 -9.89 13.82 -4.00
N GLN A 244 -8.89 14.63 -4.36
CA GLN A 244 -9.06 16.08 -4.52
C GLN A 244 -10.07 16.42 -5.63
N MET A 245 -10.04 15.71 -6.77
CA MET A 245 -11.01 15.92 -7.86
C MET A 245 -12.44 15.55 -7.47
N ILE A 246 -12.62 14.45 -6.74
CA ILE A 246 -13.93 14.02 -6.21
C ILE A 246 -14.46 15.07 -5.24
N GLN A 247 -13.62 15.53 -4.31
CA GLN A 247 -13.98 16.54 -3.33
C GLN A 247 -14.43 17.84 -3.99
N GLU A 248 -13.67 18.32 -4.97
CA GLU A 248 -14.03 19.54 -5.71
C GLU A 248 -15.30 19.36 -6.54
N SER A 249 -15.49 18.21 -7.20
CA SER A 249 -16.72 17.94 -7.96
C SER A 249 -17.96 17.96 -7.07
N VAL A 250 -17.92 17.33 -5.88
CA VAL A 250 -19.04 17.35 -4.94
C VAL A 250 -19.29 18.76 -4.41
N ARG A 251 -18.23 19.50 -4.06
CA ARG A 251 -18.34 20.89 -3.59
C ARG A 251 -19.03 21.78 -4.63
N GLN A 252 -18.65 21.67 -5.90
CA GLN A 252 -19.24 22.43 -6.99
C GLN A 252 -20.70 22.02 -7.24
N ALA A 253 -20.99 20.71 -7.24
CA ALA A 253 -22.36 20.23 -7.39
C ALA A 253 -23.29 20.84 -6.32
N VAL A 254 -22.86 20.84 -5.06
CA VAL A 254 -23.62 21.43 -3.94
C VAL A 254 -23.81 22.94 -4.13
N ALA A 255 -22.75 23.67 -4.51
CA ALA A 255 -22.82 25.11 -4.75
C ALA A 255 -23.80 25.47 -5.89
N GLU A 256 -23.95 24.57 -6.87
CA GLU A 256 -24.89 24.70 -8.00
C GLU A 256 -26.32 24.19 -7.67
N GLY A 257 -26.57 23.75 -6.42
CA GLY A 257 -27.87 23.17 -6.02
C GLY A 257 -28.15 21.83 -6.70
N SER A 258 -27.11 21.06 -6.99
CA SER A 258 -27.15 19.80 -7.73
C SER A 258 -26.48 18.66 -6.98
N VAL A 259 -26.62 17.42 -7.47
CA VAL A 259 -26.00 16.23 -6.88
C VAL A 259 -25.27 15.40 -7.94
N ILE A 260 -24.35 14.56 -7.48
CA ILE A 260 -23.70 13.55 -8.32
C ILE A 260 -24.49 12.25 -8.18
N LEU A 261 -24.93 11.67 -9.30
CA LEU A 261 -25.64 10.39 -9.31
C LEU A 261 -24.69 9.28 -9.77
N VAL A 262 -24.49 8.27 -8.92
CA VAL A 262 -23.66 7.09 -9.21
C VAL A 262 -24.50 5.82 -9.15
N GLY A 263 -24.05 4.74 -9.79
CA GLY A 263 -24.69 3.43 -9.64
C GLY A 263 -24.61 2.96 -8.18
N SER A 264 -25.73 2.46 -7.64
CA SER A 264 -25.88 2.15 -6.22
C SER A 264 -25.28 0.81 -5.78
N ASN A 265 -24.99 -0.08 -6.74
CA ASN A 265 -24.44 -1.42 -6.51
C ASN A 265 -23.40 -1.79 -7.58
N PRO A 266 -22.30 -1.04 -7.69
CA PRO A 266 -21.26 -1.33 -8.67
C PRO A 266 -20.51 -2.61 -8.27
N ARG A 267 -20.30 -3.53 -9.22
CA ARG A 267 -19.67 -4.84 -8.98
C ARG A 267 -18.48 -5.12 -9.88
N THR A 268 -18.45 -4.49 -11.04
CA THR A 268 -17.41 -4.70 -12.04
C THR A 268 -16.47 -3.51 -12.13
N ARG A 269 -15.31 -3.72 -12.75
CA ARG A 269 -14.39 -2.63 -13.09
C ARG A 269 -15.05 -1.58 -13.99
N GLN A 270 -15.96 -2.01 -14.85
CA GLN A 270 -16.68 -1.12 -15.74
C GLN A 270 -17.68 -0.24 -14.97
N ASP A 271 -18.36 -0.80 -13.97
CA ASP A 271 -19.22 -0.03 -13.06
C ASP A 271 -18.41 0.99 -12.27
N ALA A 272 -17.26 0.55 -11.72
CA ALA A 272 -16.33 1.41 -10.99
C ALA A 272 -15.83 2.59 -11.85
N LEU A 273 -15.48 2.33 -13.12
CA LEU A 273 -15.10 3.37 -14.08
C LEU A 273 -16.27 4.29 -14.43
N SER A 274 -17.47 3.74 -14.59
CA SER A 274 -18.69 4.50 -14.87
C SER A 274 -19.00 5.47 -13.74
N ASN A 275 -18.97 4.99 -12.49
CA ASN A 275 -19.19 5.81 -11.30
C ASN A 275 -18.13 6.89 -11.15
N LEU A 276 -16.84 6.56 -11.30
CA LEU A 276 -15.78 7.57 -11.24
C LEU A 276 -16.00 8.69 -12.28
N CYS A 277 -16.48 8.36 -13.48
CA CYS A 277 -16.78 9.36 -14.50
C CYS A 277 -17.95 10.29 -14.14
N GLN A 278 -18.80 9.96 -13.17
CA GLN A 278 -19.89 10.84 -12.74
C GLN A 278 -19.37 12.05 -11.95
N PHE A 279 -18.15 11.98 -11.39
CA PHE A 279 -17.47 13.09 -10.75
C PHE A 279 -16.79 14.04 -11.76
N SER A 280 -17.08 13.90 -13.06
CA SER A 280 -16.51 14.79 -14.07
C SER A 280 -17.39 16.00 -14.37
N VAL A 281 -16.78 17.12 -14.77
CA VAL A 281 -17.48 18.35 -15.20
C VAL A 281 -18.67 18.04 -16.12
N GLY A 282 -19.81 18.69 -15.87
CA GLY A 282 -21.02 18.59 -16.69
C GLY A 282 -21.88 17.35 -16.44
N ARG A 283 -21.58 16.56 -15.40
CA ARG A 283 -22.37 15.39 -14.99
C ARG A 283 -23.28 15.64 -13.79
N HIS A 284 -23.22 16.85 -13.21
CA HIS A 284 -24.07 17.23 -12.10
C HIS A 284 -25.54 17.27 -12.54
N VAL A 285 -26.43 16.80 -11.68
CA VAL A 285 -27.87 16.74 -11.98
C VAL A 285 -28.60 17.69 -11.05
N LYS A 286 -29.26 18.71 -11.61
CA LYS A 286 -30.09 19.70 -10.90
C LYS A 286 -31.38 19.13 -10.28
N SER A 287 -31.62 17.83 -10.44
CA SER A 287 -32.87 17.17 -10.08
C SER A 287 -32.77 16.50 -8.72
N LEU A 288 -33.53 17.03 -7.76
CA LEU A 288 -33.89 16.40 -6.48
C LEU A 288 -34.84 15.20 -6.70
N ARG A 289 -34.63 14.36 -7.72
CA ARG A 289 -35.28 13.04 -7.79
C ARG A 289 -34.31 12.04 -7.13
N PRO A 290 -34.41 11.85 -5.79
CA PRO A 290 -33.40 11.12 -5.03
C PRO A 290 -33.47 9.62 -5.31
N ASN A 291 -34.57 9.18 -5.96
CA ASN A 291 -34.98 7.79 -6.07
C ASN A 291 -35.08 7.36 -7.53
N LEU A 292 -34.05 7.60 -8.34
CA LEU A 292 -33.91 6.86 -9.59
C LEU A 292 -33.48 5.43 -9.23
N PRO A 293 -34.26 4.39 -9.57
CA PRO A 293 -33.92 3.02 -9.23
C PRO A 293 -32.52 2.65 -9.70
N GLY A 294 -31.68 2.12 -8.81
CA GLY A 294 -30.31 1.73 -9.13
C GLY A 294 -29.28 2.86 -9.09
N LEU A 295 -29.66 4.08 -8.72
CA LEU A 295 -28.74 5.20 -8.51
C LEU A 295 -28.73 5.65 -7.04
N THR A 296 -27.57 6.17 -6.61
CA THR A 296 -27.36 6.79 -5.31
C THR A 296 -26.88 8.22 -5.53
N ALA A 297 -27.45 9.18 -4.81
CA ALA A 297 -26.97 10.55 -4.80
C ALA A 297 -25.76 10.69 -3.85
N VAL A 298 -24.72 11.37 -4.32
CA VAL A 298 -23.59 11.84 -3.53
C VAL A 298 -23.69 13.36 -3.45
N SER A 299 -24.07 13.85 -2.28
CA SER A 299 -24.26 15.28 -1.99
C SER A 299 -23.32 15.79 -0.89
N SER A 300 -22.57 14.89 -0.26
CA SER A 300 -21.55 15.20 0.73
C SER A 300 -20.42 14.19 0.64
N ILE A 301 -19.28 14.55 1.21
CA ILE A 301 -18.14 13.66 1.38
C ILE A 301 -17.70 13.73 2.85
N PRO A 302 -17.33 12.60 3.47
CA PRO A 302 -16.59 12.63 4.72
C PRO A 302 -15.27 13.38 4.54
N ARG A 303 -14.69 13.88 5.64
CA ARG A 303 -13.42 14.62 5.60
C ARG A 303 -12.32 13.74 5.01
N ILE A 304 -11.64 14.27 3.99
CA ILE A 304 -10.45 13.67 3.37
C ILE A 304 -9.23 14.44 3.89
N VAL A 305 -8.12 13.74 4.13
CA VAL A 305 -6.86 14.38 4.50
C VAL A 305 -6.44 15.38 3.43
N GLN A 306 -6.21 16.64 3.82
CA GLN A 306 -5.71 17.66 2.91
C GLN A 306 -4.31 17.28 2.41
N CYS A 307 -4.18 17.09 1.10
CA CYS A 307 -2.88 16.94 0.42
C CYS A 307 -2.41 18.32 -0.06
N TYR A 308 -1.16 18.66 0.23
CA TYR A 308 -0.51 19.90 -0.22
C TYR A 308 0.34 19.70 -1.48
N GLY A 309 0.54 18.45 -1.91
CA GLY A 309 1.22 18.11 -3.15
C GLY A 309 2.54 17.38 -2.95
N TRP A 310 3.20 17.09 -4.07
CA TRP A 310 4.49 16.38 -4.07
C TRP A 310 5.67 17.34 -3.99
N LEU A 311 6.77 16.89 -3.39
CA LEU A 311 8.05 17.59 -3.37
C LEU A 311 9.21 16.62 -3.63
N GLU A 312 10.32 17.20 -4.05
CA GLU A 312 11.58 16.49 -4.28
C GLU A 312 12.56 16.84 -3.16
N PHE A 313 13.26 15.83 -2.68
CA PHE A 313 14.35 15.94 -1.72
C PHE A 313 15.65 15.69 -2.44
N ASP A 314 16.50 16.70 -2.50
CA ASP A 314 17.88 16.48 -2.89
C ASP A 314 18.71 15.98 -1.70
N VAL A 315 19.88 15.45 -2.02
CA VAL A 315 20.90 15.01 -1.06
C VAL A 315 21.22 16.11 -0.03
N ARG A 316 21.22 17.39 -0.46
CA ARG A 316 21.55 18.52 0.42
C ARG A 316 20.52 18.68 1.53
N THR A 317 19.25 18.55 1.19
CA THR A 317 18.14 18.60 2.15
C THR A 317 18.24 17.43 3.14
N MET A 318 18.58 16.23 2.67
CA MET A 318 18.70 15.06 3.52
C MET A 318 19.87 15.17 4.52
N ASN A 319 20.95 15.86 4.17
CA ASN A 319 22.08 16.12 5.07
C ASN A 319 21.73 17.00 6.29
N HIS A 320 20.54 17.60 6.32
CA HIS A 320 20.07 18.39 7.47
C HIS A 320 19.16 17.60 8.42
N ILE A 321 18.86 16.34 8.11
CA ILE A 321 18.08 15.46 8.97
C ILE A 321 18.98 14.99 10.13
N PRO A 322 18.65 15.29 11.40
CA PRO A 322 19.38 14.76 12.55
C PRO A 322 19.36 13.23 12.58
N GLU A 323 20.38 12.62 13.16
CA GLU A 323 20.53 11.16 13.24
C GLU A 323 19.29 10.47 13.85
N ASN A 324 18.71 11.06 14.91
CA ASN A 324 17.50 10.54 15.56
C ASN A 324 16.24 10.58 14.67
N ASN A 325 16.26 11.42 13.63
CA ASN A 325 15.18 11.56 12.67
C ASN A 325 15.45 10.80 11.37
N TRP A 326 16.63 10.19 11.23
CA TRP A 326 17.01 9.46 10.04
C TRP A 326 16.19 8.17 9.90
N PRO A 327 15.65 7.86 8.70
CA PRO A 327 14.85 6.65 8.48
C PRO A 327 15.60 5.36 8.80
N GLY A 328 16.93 5.33 8.59
CA GLY A 328 17.75 4.14 8.79
C GLY A 328 17.37 2.96 7.89
N CYS A 329 17.96 1.80 8.14
CA CYS A 329 17.52 0.53 7.57
C CYS A 329 16.37 -0.03 8.41
N ARG A 330 15.25 -0.38 7.77
CA ARG A 330 14.03 -0.88 8.43
C ARG A 330 13.60 -2.20 7.85
N LEU A 331 13.34 -3.18 8.72
CA LEU A 331 12.66 -4.42 8.36
C LEU A 331 11.16 -4.10 8.16
N VAL A 332 10.67 -4.19 6.93
CA VAL A 332 9.29 -3.82 6.59
C VAL A 332 8.39 -5.03 6.27
N ASP A 333 8.97 -6.21 6.07
CA ASP A 333 8.26 -7.49 6.01
C ASP A 333 9.13 -8.56 6.67
N GLU A 334 8.80 -8.90 7.92
CA GLU A 334 9.50 -9.93 8.70
C GLU A 334 9.45 -11.31 8.06
N ARG A 335 8.32 -11.65 7.41
CA ARG A 335 8.14 -12.97 6.81
C ARG A 335 9.07 -13.16 5.62
N LYS A 336 9.30 -12.09 4.87
CA LYS A 336 10.21 -12.08 3.72
C LYS A 336 11.62 -11.60 4.07
N GLN A 337 11.88 -11.26 5.33
CA GLN A 337 13.13 -10.62 5.76
C GLN A 337 13.49 -9.40 4.89
N PHE A 338 12.47 -8.65 4.49
CA PHE A 338 12.63 -7.58 3.52
C PHE A 338 12.88 -6.25 4.22
N THR A 339 14.01 -5.62 3.88
CA THR A 339 14.43 -4.36 4.45
C THR A 339 14.34 -3.23 3.44
N ARG A 340 14.11 -2.01 3.94
CA ARG A 340 14.13 -0.77 3.17
C ARG A 340 15.12 0.20 3.81
N GLN A 341 15.81 0.96 2.98
CA GLN A 341 16.71 2.03 3.42
C GLN A 341 16.73 3.13 2.38
N ILE A 342 17.11 4.32 2.82
CA ILE A 342 17.46 5.41 1.91
C ILE A 342 18.98 5.52 1.75
N TYR A 343 19.39 6.02 0.59
CA TYR A 343 20.79 6.24 0.23
C TYR A 343 21.09 7.74 0.20
N ASP A 344 22.27 8.11 0.66
CA ASP A 344 22.72 9.50 0.83
C ASP A 344 23.03 10.21 -0.49
N ASP A 345 23.15 9.49 -1.59
CA ASP A 345 23.49 10.02 -2.92
C ASP A 345 22.28 10.13 -3.87
N THR A 346 21.09 9.81 -3.38
CA THR A 346 19.89 9.66 -4.20
C THR A 346 18.86 10.74 -3.88
N ALA A 347 18.28 11.35 -4.91
CA ALA A 347 17.14 12.26 -4.74
C ALA A 347 15.86 11.46 -4.51
N TYR A 348 15.08 11.85 -3.50
CA TYR A 348 13.83 11.19 -3.15
C TYR A 348 12.64 12.09 -3.45
N THR A 349 11.46 11.50 -3.43
CA THR A 349 10.20 12.23 -3.55
C THR A 349 9.31 11.93 -2.36
N GLY A 350 8.49 12.92 -2.01
CA GLY A 350 7.50 12.77 -0.95
C GLY A 350 6.28 13.62 -1.19
N ILE A 351 5.30 13.44 -0.31
CA ILE A 351 4.01 14.11 -0.36
C ILE A 351 3.76 14.73 1.01
N VAL A 352 3.34 15.99 0.99
CA VAL A 352 2.95 16.72 2.20
C VAL A 352 1.44 16.62 2.36
N TYR A 353 1.03 16.26 3.56
CA TYR A 353 -0.35 16.21 4.00
C TYR A 353 -0.54 17.09 5.23
N GLU A 354 -1.79 17.46 5.52
CA GLU A 354 -2.13 17.96 6.84
C GLU A 354 -1.76 16.90 7.89
N TYR A 355 -1.26 17.37 9.02
CA TYR A 355 -1.03 16.48 10.14
C TYR A 355 -2.35 16.26 10.88
N ILE A 356 -2.68 14.99 11.12
CA ILE A 356 -3.84 14.57 11.90
C ILE A 356 -3.33 14.08 13.24
N GLU A 357 -3.71 14.74 14.33
CA GLU A 357 -3.48 14.23 15.69
C GLU A 357 -4.22 12.90 15.87
N ASP A 358 -3.60 11.97 16.59
CA ASP A 358 -4.16 10.65 16.84
C ASP A 358 -5.36 10.76 17.80
N ASP A 359 -6.53 10.33 17.34
CA ASP A 359 -7.75 10.19 18.15
C ASP A 359 -8.50 8.91 17.76
N TYR A 360 -9.55 8.60 18.52
CA TYR A 360 -10.45 7.49 18.29
C TYR A 360 -11.07 7.56 16.89
N ASN A 361 -11.11 6.40 16.22
CA ASN A 361 -11.81 6.25 14.95
C ASN A 361 -13.27 5.90 15.22
N ASP A 362 -14.18 6.84 14.98
CA ASP A 362 -15.62 6.61 14.90
C ASP A 362 -15.95 5.62 13.77
N PRO A 363 -16.46 4.41 14.07
CA PRO A 363 -16.82 3.42 13.08
C PRO A 363 -17.82 3.92 12.03
N VAL A 364 -18.77 4.79 12.40
CA VAL A 364 -19.81 5.28 11.49
C VAL A 364 -19.20 6.15 10.40
N VAL A 365 -18.33 7.10 10.78
CA VAL A 365 -17.63 7.99 9.84
C VAL A 365 -16.71 7.19 8.92
N VAL A 366 -16.03 6.18 9.44
CA VAL A 366 -15.17 5.28 8.65
C VAL A 366 -15.99 4.50 7.63
N GLU A 367 -17.16 3.98 8.00
CA GLU A 367 -18.07 3.29 7.08
C GLU A 367 -18.62 4.21 6.00
N GLU A 368 -18.96 5.45 6.33
CA GLU A 368 -19.36 6.45 5.35
C GLU A 368 -18.24 6.71 4.33
N MET A 369 -16.99 6.87 4.79
CA MET A 369 -15.84 7.07 3.90
C MET A 369 -15.61 5.85 3.01
N VAL A 370 -15.60 4.65 3.58
CA VAL A 370 -15.44 3.39 2.82
C VAL A 370 -16.54 3.20 1.80
N ARG A 371 -17.78 3.56 2.14
CA ARG A 371 -18.92 3.53 1.21
C ARG A 371 -18.73 4.52 0.08
N LEU A 372 -18.30 5.75 0.35
CA LEU A 372 -17.98 6.74 -0.68
C LEU A 372 -16.89 6.22 -1.62
N LEU A 373 -15.79 5.68 -1.08
CA LEU A 373 -14.69 5.13 -1.86
C LEU A 373 -15.15 3.97 -2.76
N TRP A 374 -15.94 3.05 -2.24
CA TRP A 374 -16.55 1.98 -3.03
C TRP A 374 -17.45 2.53 -4.14
N LEU A 375 -18.34 3.48 -3.82
CA LEU A 375 -19.20 4.12 -4.82
C LEU A 375 -18.39 4.85 -5.89
N ALA A 376 -17.27 5.50 -5.53
CA ALA A 376 -16.35 6.16 -6.46
C ALA A 376 -15.45 5.17 -7.25
N GLY A 377 -15.57 3.87 -6.99
CA GLY A 377 -14.90 2.82 -7.75
C GLY A 377 -13.57 2.33 -7.19
N PHE A 378 -13.17 2.80 -6.01
CA PHE A 378 -11.92 2.35 -5.38
C PHE A 378 -12.06 0.90 -4.88
N SER A 379 -11.07 0.07 -5.19
CA SER A 379 -10.88 -1.22 -4.52
C SER A 379 -9.92 -1.05 -3.35
N ARG A 380 -10.07 -1.88 -2.31
CA ARG A 380 -9.09 -1.94 -1.23
C ARG A 380 -7.78 -2.53 -1.75
N ALA A 381 -6.63 -2.02 -1.32
CA ALA A 381 -5.41 -2.80 -1.37
C ALA A 381 -5.46 -3.85 -0.25
N GLY A 382 -4.69 -4.93 -0.34
CA GLY A 382 -4.70 -6.02 0.66
C GLY A 382 -4.32 -5.60 2.09
N SER A 383 -4.07 -4.30 2.32
CA SER A 383 -3.55 -3.71 3.55
C SER A 383 -4.46 -2.69 4.21
N THR A 384 -5.70 -2.40 3.76
CA THR A 384 -6.55 -1.41 4.48
C THR A 384 -6.87 -1.89 5.91
N GLN A 385 -6.09 -1.41 6.87
CA GLN A 385 -6.05 -1.82 8.28
C GLN A 385 -6.26 -0.59 9.15
N ALA A 386 -6.63 -0.81 10.42
CA ALA A 386 -6.78 0.21 11.46
C ALA A 386 -5.66 1.28 11.44
N LYS A 387 -4.40 0.85 11.27
CA LYS A 387 -3.23 1.73 11.29
C LYS A 387 -3.20 2.81 10.20
N HIS A 388 -3.99 2.66 9.13
CA HIS A 388 -4.11 3.64 8.05
C HIS A 388 -5.15 4.72 8.31
N TRP A 389 -5.83 4.65 9.47
CA TRP A 389 -6.84 5.60 9.89
C TRP A 389 -6.35 6.36 11.12
N ARG A 390 -6.65 7.66 11.17
CA ARG A 390 -6.43 8.55 12.30
C ARG A 390 -7.63 9.47 12.44
N SER A 391 -8.29 9.47 13.59
CA SER A 391 -9.42 10.38 13.86
C SER A 391 -10.52 10.26 12.78
N SER A 392 -10.81 9.02 12.39
CA SER A 392 -11.72 8.61 11.31
C SER A 392 -11.33 9.02 9.89
N ILE A 393 -10.10 9.49 9.67
CA ILE A 393 -9.59 9.92 8.37
C ILE A 393 -8.59 8.91 7.84
N LEU A 394 -8.74 8.53 6.57
CA LEU A 394 -7.76 7.70 5.87
C LEU A 394 -6.50 8.53 5.58
N VAL A 395 -5.36 8.16 6.16
CA VAL A 395 -4.08 8.87 6.01
C VAL A 395 -3.08 8.15 5.10
N ASP A 396 -3.32 6.89 4.77
CA ASP A 396 -2.49 6.12 3.83
C ASP A 396 -3.24 5.81 2.53
N HIS A 397 -3.00 6.60 1.49
CA HIS A 397 -3.70 6.48 0.22
C HIS A 397 -3.26 5.27 -0.62
N CYS A 398 -2.06 4.71 -0.41
CA CYS A 398 -1.64 3.46 -1.03
C CYS A 398 -2.53 2.26 -0.68
N SER A 399 -3.27 2.37 0.43
CA SER A 399 -4.18 1.33 0.92
C SER A 399 -5.47 1.18 0.10
N ILE A 400 -5.69 2.05 -0.89
CA ILE A 400 -6.79 1.97 -1.85
C ILE A 400 -6.25 2.09 -3.27
N VAL A 401 -7.02 1.60 -4.24
CA VAL A 401 -6.65 1.63 -5.66
C VAL A 401 -7.83 2.11 -6.47
N TYR A 402 -7.63 3.19 -7.23
CA TYR A 402 -8.67 3.71 -8.12
C TYR A 402 -8.92 2.77 -9.32
N PRO A 403 -10.06 2.86 -10.03
CA PRO A 403 -10.45 1.94 -11.10
C PRO A 403 -9.43 1.71 -12.23
N ARG A 404 -8.53 2.67 -12.52
CA ARG A 404 -7.46 2.50 -13.53
C ARG A 404 -6.10 2.22 -12.92
N GLY A 405 -6.00 2.24 -11.60
CA GLY A 405 -4.80 1.93 -10.85
C GLY A 405 -4.32 0.50 -11.07
N PHE A 406 -3.01 0.31 -11.05
CA PHE A 406 -2.43 -1.03 -11.00
C PHE A 406 -2.71 -1.67 -9.64
N GLY A 407 -3.10 -2.94 -9.64
CA GLY A 407 -3.52 -3.66 -8.43
C GLY A 407 -5.01 -3.54 -8.11
N TRP A 408 -5.81 -2.84 -8.93
CA TRP A 408 -7.27 -2.88 -8.81
C TRP A 408 -7.79 -4.28 -9.14
N THR A 409 -8.57 -4.87 -8.25
CA THR A 409 -9.15 -6.21 -8.45
C THR A 409 -10.63 -6.24 -8.07
N GLY A 410 -11.42 -7.04 -8.80
CA GLY A 410 -12.83 -7.23 -8.49
C GLY A 410 -13.06 -7.95 -7.15
N SER A 411 -12.12 -8.81 -6.74
CA SER A 411 -12.20 -9.50 -5.45
C SER A 411 -12.08 -8.54 -4.27
N GLN A 412 -11.32 -7.45 -4.40
CA GLN A 412 -11.15 -6.41 -3.39
C GLN A 412 -12.11 -5.21 -3.58
N TYR A 413 -12.91 -5.21 -4.65
CA TYR A 413 -13.92 -4.20 -4.91
C TYR A 413 -15.25 -4.61 -4.26
N ARG A 414 -15.35 -4.39 -2.95
CA ARG A 414 -16.52 -4.75 -2.14
C ARG A 414 -16.82 -3.60 -1.19
N VAL A 415 -18.09 -3.52 -0.76
CA VAL A 415 -18.47 -2.67 0.37
C VAL A 415 -17.70 -3.15 1.59
N GLY A 416 -16.86 -2.29 2.18
CA GLY A 416 -16.22 -2.58 3.45
C GLY A 416 -17.10 -2.14 4.62
N SER A 417 -16.80 -2.68 5.81
CA SER A 417 -17.33 -2.22 7.09
C SER A 417 -16.19 -1.78 8.00
N ALA A 418 -16.49 -1.02 9.05
CA ALA A 418 -15.52 -0.68 10.09
C ALA A 418 -14.96 -1.94 10.74
N GLN A 419 -15.82 -2.95 10.98
CA GLN A 419 -15.39 -4.26 11.51
C GLN A 419 -14.31 -4.90 10.63
N SER A 420 -14.45 -4.84 9.29
CA SER A 420 -13.47 -5.40 8.36
C SER A 420 -12.14 -4.62 8.28
N ILE A 421 -12.06 -3.46 8.93
CA ILE A 421 -10.87 -2.59 8.99
C ILE A 421 -10.20 -2.71 10.35
N PHE A 422 -11.00 -2.72 11.43
CA PHE A 422 -10.52 -2.72 12.80
C PHE A 422 -10.36 -4.12 13.41
N GLY A 423 -10.97 -5.15 12.82
CA GLY A 423 -10.77 -6.55 13.22
C GLY A 423 -11.18 -6.84 14.67
N GLN A 424 -12.40 -6.46 15.06
CA GLN A 424 -12.97 -6.83 16.36
C GLN A 424 -13.18 -8.33 16.49
#